data_AF-Q8WY64-F1
#
_entry.id   AF-Q8WY64-F1
#
_cell.length_a   1.000
_cell.length_b   1.000
_cell.length_c   1.000
_cell.angle_alpha   90.00
_cell.angle_beta   90.00
_cell.angle_gamma   90.00
#
_symmetry.space_group_name_H-M   'P 1'
#
loop_
_entity.id
_entity.type
_entity.pdbx_description
1 polymer ?
#
loop_
_entity_poly.entity_id
_entity_poly.type
_entity_poly.pdbx_seq_one_letter_code
_entity_poly.pdbx_strand_id
1 'polypeptide(L)'
;MLCYVTRPDAVLMEVEVEAKANGEDCLNQVCRRLGIIEVDYFGLQFTGSKGESLWLNLRNRISQQMDGLAPYRLKLRVKFFVEPHLILQEQTRHIFFLHIKEALLAGHLLCSPEQAVELSALLAQTKFGDYNQNTAKYNYEELCAKELSSATLNSIVAKHKELEGTSQASAEYQVLQIVSAMENYGIEWHSVRDSEGQKLLIGVGPEGISICKDDFSPINRIAYPVVQMATQSGKNVYLTVTKESGNSIVLLFKMISTRAASGLYRAITETHAFYRCDTVTSAVMMQYSRDLKGHLASLFLNENINLGKKYVFDIKRTSKEVYDHARRALYNAGVVDLVSRNNQSPSHSPLKSSESSMNCSSCEGLSCQQTRVLQEKLRKLKEAMLCMVCCEEEINSTFCPCGHTVCCESCAAQLQSCPVCRSRVEHVQHVYLPTHTSLLNLTVI
;
A
#
# COMPACT_ATOMS: atom_id res chain seq x y z
N MET A 1 25.15 -5.29 -3.99
CA MET A 1 25.01 -5.09 -2.52
C MET A 1 23.91 -6.00 -2.04
N LEU A 2 24.23 -6.90 -1.11
CA LEU A 2 23.31 -7.94 -0.66
C LEU A 2 22.46 -7.45 0.52
N CYS A 3 21.16 -7.71 0.47
CA CYS A 3 20.21 -7.50 1.55
C CYS A 3 19.47 -8.81 1.85
N TYR A 4 19.44 -9.18 3.12
CA TYR A 4 18.66 -10.29 3.65
C TYR A 4 17.32 -9.74 4.14
N VAL A 5 16.23 -10.08 3.45
CA VAL A 5 14.88 -9.61 3.77
C VAL A 5 14.08 -10.77 4.36
N THR A 6 13.75 -10.68 5.65
CA THR A 6 12.92 -11.67 6.33
C THR A 6 11.45 -11.33 6.17
N ARG A 7 10.65 -12.28 5.65
CA ARG A 7 9.19 -12.18 5.58
C ARG A 7 8.55 -12.41 6.97
N PRO A 8 7.25 -12.12 7.15
CA PRO A 8 6.57 -12.36 8.44
C PRO A 8 6.52 -13.85 8.85
N ASP A 9 6.58 -14.78 7.91
CA ASP A 9 6.68 -16.24 8.16
C ASP A 9 8.13 -16.73 8.42
N ALA A 10 9.04 -15.80 8.75
CA ALA A 10 10.47 -16.05 8.98
C ALA A 10 11.25 -16.59 7.76
N VAL A 11 10.64 -16.65 6.56
CA VAL A 11 11.36 -17.01 5.33
C VAL A 11 12.33 -15.89 4.96
N LEU A 12 13.59 -16.26 4.74
CA LEU A 12 14.65 -15.33 4.36
C LEU A 12 14.76 -15.23 2.83
N MET A 13 14.73 -14.01 2.31
CA MET A 13 14.95 -13.71 0.90
C MET A 13 16.29 -13.00 0.71
N GLU A 14 17.12 -13.52 -0.18
CA GLU A 14 18.38 -12.88 -0.57
C GLU A 14 18.17 -11.94 -1.75
N VAL A 15 18.36 -10.65 -1.53
CA VAL A 15 18.03 -9.60 -2.49
C VAL A 15 19.29 -8.83 -2.81
N GLU A 16 19.81 -9.02 -4.02
CA GLU A 16 20.95 -8.27 -4.51
C GLU A 16 20.49 -7.03 -5.29
N VAL A 17 20.91 -5.87 -4.79
CA VAL A 17 20.63 -4.54 -5.38
C VAL A 17 21.93 -3.82 -5.69
N GLU A 18 21.88 -2.76 -6.50
CA GLU A 18 23.04 -1.92 -6.79
C GLU A 18 23.62 -1.25 -5.52
N ALA A 19 24.92 -0.92 -5.52
CA ALA A 19 25.58 -0.29 -4.38
C ALA A 19 24.99 1.09 -3.99
N LYS A 20 24.37 1.78 -4.94
CA LYS A 20 23.71 3.09 -4.75
C LYS A 20 22.19 3.00 -4.71
N ALA A 21 21.63 1.79 -4.62
CA ALA A 21 20.19 1.56 -4.59
C ALA A 21 19.50 2.24 -3.40
N ASN A 22 18.29 2.71 -3.64
CA ASN A 22 17.38 3.21 -2.63
C ASN A 22 16.61 2.05 -1.97
N GLY A 23 15.98 2.32 -0.83
CA GLY A 23 15.14 1.31 -0.17
C GLY A 23 14.00 0.79 -1.06
N GLU A 24 13.47 1.66 -1.92
CA GLU A 24 12.42 1.33 -2.90
C GLU A 24 12.86 0.24 -3.88
N ASP A 25 14.10 0.27 -4.36
CA ASP A 25 14.61 -0.72 -5.32
C ASP A 25 14.60 -2.13 -4.71
N CYS A 26 15.01 -2.23 -3.44
CA CYS A 26 14.99 -3.47 -2.67
C CYS A 26 13.55 -3.96 -2.44
N LEU A 27 12.65 -3.07 -2.00
CA LEU A 27 11.24 -3.42 -1.78
C LEU A 27 10.57 -3.88 -3.07
N ASN A 28 10.77 -3.16 -4.17
CA ASN A 28 10.24 -3.52 -5.49
C ASN A 28 10.71 -4.89 -5.95
N GLN A 29 11.99 -5.24 -5.71
CA GLN A 29 12.50 -6.56 -6.07
C GLN A 29 11.89 -7.67 -5.20
N VAL A 30 11.69 -7.42 -3.90
CA VAL A 30 10.98 -8.35 -3.00
C VAL A 30 9.54 -8.56 -3.47
N CYS A 31 8.77 -7.47 -3.64
CA CYS A 31 7.38 -7.54 -4.07
C CYS A 31 7.23 -8.20 -5.44
N ARG A 32 8.13 -7.92 -6.39
CA ARG A 32 8.13 -8.59 -7.70
C ARG A 32 8.30 -10.09 -7.59
N ARG A 33 9.21 -10.58 -6.73
CA ARG A 33 9.38 -12.02 -6.48
C ARG A 33 8.17 -12.66 -5.79
N LEU A 34 7.39 -11.87 -5.05
CA LEU A 34 6.16 -12.29 -4.39
C LEU A 34 4.90 -12.10 -5.25
N GLY A 35 5.02 -11.52 -6.46
CA GLY A 35 3.87 -11.23 -7.33
C GLY A 35 2.97 -10.08 -6.83
N ILE A 36 3.50 -9.21 -5.96
CA ILE A 36 2.75 -8.10 -5.34
C ILE A 36 2.92 -6.83 -6.18
N ILE A 37 1.80 -6.29 -6.64
CA ILE A 37 1.65 -4.99 -7.33
C ILE A 37 1.26 -3.90 -6.33
N GLU A 38 0.52 -4.24 -5.28
CA GLU A 38 0.11 -3.34 -4.18
C GLU A 38 1.27 -3.00 -3.22
N VAL A 39 2.43 -2.61 -3.78
CA VAL A 39 3.69 -2.38 -3.07
C VAL A 39 3.57 -1.28 -2.00
N ASP A 40 2.73 -0.28 -2.25
CA ASP A 40 2.59 0.89 -1.37
C ASP A 40 2.10 0.52 0.06
N TYR A 41 1.48 -0.64 0.28
CA TYR A 41 1.10 -1.10 1.62
C TYR A 41 2.27 -1.62 2.46
N PHE A 42 3.43 -1.86 1.85
CA PHE A 42 4.56 -2.51 2.49
C PHE A 42 5.72 -1.55 2.73
N GLY A 43 6.57 -1.93 3.68
CA GLY A 43 7.86 -1.29 3.87
C GLY A 43 8.91 -2.29 4.35
N LEU A 44 10.13 -1.78 4.52
CA LEU A 44 11.25 -2.54 5.05
C LEU A 44 11.61 -1.99 6.43
N GLN A 45 11.57 -2.82 7.45
CA GLN A 45 12.03 -2.48 8.79
C GLN A 45 13.44 -3.02 9.04
N PHE A 46 14.17 -2.38 9.94
CA PHE A 46 15.45 -2.86 10.44
C PHE A 46 15.63 -2.44 11.90
N THR A 47 16.54 -3.12 12.59
CA THR A 47 16.87 -2.81 13.98
C THR A 47 18.02 -1.79 14.03
N GLY A 48 17.80 -0.66 14.70
CA GLY A 48 18.82 0.35 14.95
C GLY A 48 19.84 -0.07 16.01
N SER A 49 20.89 0.72 16.16
CA SER A 49 22.00 0.44 17.09
C SER A 49 21.62 0.45 18.58
N LYS A 50 20.44 0.96 18.95
CA LYS A 50 19.90 0.88 20.32
C LYS A 50 18.77 -0.13 20.45
N GLY A 51 18.59 -1.02 19.47
CA GLY A 51 17.51 -2.00 19.45
C GLY A 51 16.15 -1.43 19.02
N GLU A 52 16.08 -0.18 18.56
CA GLU A 52 14.84 0.40 18.07
C GLU A 52 14.41 -0.23 16.72
N SER A 53 13.12 -0.51 16.55
CA SER A 53 12.58 -0.87 15.23
C SER A 53 12.39 0.39 14.40
N LEU A 54 12.95 0.43 13.19
CA LEU A 54 12.92 1.60 12.30
C LEU A 54 12.49 1.20 10.90
N TRP A 55 11.66 2.04 10.27
CA TRP A 55 11.36 1.94 8.85
C TRP A 55 12.49 2.54 8.01
N LEU A 56 12.98 1.76 7.06
CA LEU A 56 13.84 2.23 5.98
C LEU A 56 13.06 3.27 5.15
N ASN A 57 13.63 4.46 4.96
CA ASN A 57 13.05 5.42 4.03
C ASN A 57 13.34 4.95 2.60
N LEU A 58 12.28 4.59 1.88
CA LEU A 58 12.37 3.97 0.56
C LEU A 58 12.96 4.92 -0.50
N ARG A 59 12.91 6.24 -0.30
CA ARG A 59 13.45 7.25 -1.24
C ARG A 59 14.92 7.56 -1.01
N ASN A 60 15.50 7.08 0.09
CA ASN A 60 16.88 7.29 0.44
C ASN A 60 17.71 6.02 0.19
N ARG A 61 19.02 6.19 0.00
CA ARG A 61 19.96 5.09 -0.20
C ARG A 61 19.99 4.17 1.01
N ILE A 62 20.04 2.85 0.77
CA ILE A 62 20.10 1.86 1.85
C ILE A 62 21.41 2.02 2.64
N SER A 63 22.53 2.15 1.93
CA SER A 63 23.86 2.28 2.53
C SER A 63 24.09 3.55 3.37
N GLN A 64 23.22 4.56 3.25
CA GLN A 64 23.28 5.78 4.06
C GLN A 64 22.38 5.72 5.31
N GLN A 65 21.54 4.69 5.41
CA GLN A 65 20.59 4.50 6.50
C GLN A 65 20.99 3.35 7.42
N MET A 66 21.67 2.35 6.87
CA MET A 66 22.11 1.18 7.63
C MET A 66 23.45 1.45 8.31
N ASP A 67 23.60 0.90 9.52
CA ASP A 67 24.88 0.87 10.21
C ASP A 67 25.68 -0.36 9.74
N GLY A 68 27.00 -0.22 9.60
CA GLY A 68 27.89 -1.31 9.20
C GLY A 68 27.96 -1.56 7.69
N LEU A 69 28.51 -2.71 7.32
CA LEU A 69 28.66 -3.14 5.93
C LEU A 69 27.62 -4.20 5.58
N ALA A 70 27.33 -4.32 4.28
CA ALA A 70 26.48 -5.39 3.76
C ALA A 70 27.08 -6.78 4.10
N PRO A 71 26.24 -7.82 4.26
CA PRO A 71 24.81 -7.86 3.97
C PRO A 71 23.93 -7.20 5.04
N TYR A 72 22.95 -6.40 4.60
CA TYR A 72 22.00 -5.74 5.50
C TYR A 72 20.83 -6.65 5.83
N ARG A 73 20.38 -6.63 7.09
CA ARG A 73 19.21 -7.40 7.55
C ARG A 73 18.00 -6.49 7.64
N LEU A 74 16.99 -6.80 6.85
CA LEU A 74 15.73 -6.07 6.74
C LEU A 74 14.56 -7.04 6.98
N LYS A 75 13.40 -6.50 7.31
CA LYS A 75 12.16 -7.25 7.49
C LYS A 75 11.08 -6.66 6.60
N LEU A 76 10.46 -7.49 5.76
CA LEU A 76 9.25 -7.10 5.05
C LEU A 76 8.10 -7.05 6.05
N ARG A 77 7.43 -5.90 6.14
CA ARG A 77 6.29 -5.68 7.02
C ARG A 77 5.21 -4.89 6.29
N VAL A 78 3.95 -5.17 6.61
CA VAL A 78 2.84 -4.28 6.25
C VAL A 78 3.01 -2.99 7.04
N LYS A 79 3.05 -1.87 6.32
CA LYS A 79 3.18 -0.53 6.87
C LYS A 79 1.82 0.15 6.99
N PHE A 80 0.97 -0.04 5.99
CA PHE A 80 -0.38 0.53 5.97
C PHE A 80 -1.41 -0.60 5.87
N PHE A 81 -2.12 -0.83 6.98
CA PHE A 81 -3.19 -1.80 7.08
C PHE A 81 -4.50 -1.21 6.56
N VAL A 82 -5.18 -1.96 5.70
CA VAL A 82 -6.48 -1.63 5.12
C VAL A 82 -7.41 -2.80 5.31
N GLU A 83 -8.72 -2.54 5.26
CA GLU A 83 -9.72 -3.60 5.35
C GLU A 83 -9.53 -4.64 4.24
N PRO A 84 -9.78 -5.93 4.52
CA PRO A 84 -9.40 -7.02 3.61
C PRO A 84 -10.12 -6.97 2.25
N HIS A 85 -11.29 -6.33 2.16
CA HIS A 85 -12.03 -6.14 0.91
C HIS A 85 -11.44 -5.04 0.01
N LEU A 86 -10.55 -4.19 0.55
CA LEU A 86 -9.76 -3.22 -0.21
C LEU A 86 -8.45 -3.81 -0.75
N ILE A 87 -8.13 -5.06 -0.41
CA ILE A 87 -6.94 -5.76 -0.90
C ILE A 87 -7.31 -6.56 -2.15
N LEU A 88 -6.76 -6.15 -3.29
CA LEU A 88 -7.12 -6.70 -4.60
C LEU A 88 -6.43 -8.04 -4.88
N GLN A 89 -5.19 -8.22 -4.43
CA GLN A 89 -4.42 -9.43 -4.70
C GLN A 89 -4.42 -10.40 -3.52
N GLU A 90 -4.60 -11.69 -3.82
CA GLU A 90 -4.48 -12.76 -2.81
C GLU A 90 -3.08 -12.80 -2.19
N GLN A 91 -2.03 -12.52 -2.96
CA GLN A 91 -0.64 -12.49 -2.49
C GLN A 91 -0.42 -11.38 -1.45
N THR A 92 -0.99 -10.19 -1.68
CA THR A 92 -0.98 -9.08 -0.73
C THR A 92 -1.72 -9.49 0.54
N ARG A 93 -2.91 -10.07 0.40
CA ARG A 93 -3.74 -10.56 1.51
C ARG A 93 -3.01 -11.61 2.34
N HIS A 94 -2.28 -12.52 1.70
CA HIS A 94 -1.49 -13.53 2.37
C HIS A 94 -0.38 -12.93 3.24
N ILE A 95 0.36 -11.91 2.77
CA ILE A 95 1.37 -11.23 3.60
C ILE A 95 0.72 -10.48 4.77
N PHE A 96 -0.45 -9.87 4.56
CA PHE A 96 -1.23 -9.28 5.64
C PHE A 96 -1.60 -10.31 6.70
N PHE A 97 -2.13 -11.46 6.29
CA PHE A 97 -2.44 -12.57 7.17
C PHE A 97 -1.22 -13.04 7.97
N LEU A 98 -0.08 -13.24 7.31
CA LEU A 98 1.14 -13.69 8.00
C LEU A 98 1.61 -12.67 9.05
N HIS A 99 1.52 -11.37 8.76
CA HIS A 99 1.88 -10.33 9.73
C HIS A 99 0.90 -10.30 10.91
N ILE A 100 -0.40 -10.41 10.65
CA ILE A 100 -1.43 -10.47 11.70
C ILE A 100 -1.27 -11.73 12.56
N LYS A 101 -0.97 -12.88 11.96
CA LYS A 101 -0.69 -14.12 12.68
C LYS A 101 0.52 -13.97 13.60
N GLU A 102 1.60 -13.34 13.14
CA GLU A 102 2.76 -13.03 13.99
C GLU A 102 2.35 -12.14 15.19
N ALA A 103 1.54 -11.10 14.96
CA ALA A 103 1.07 -10.20 15.99
C ALA A 103 0.11 -10.85 17.00
N LEU A 104 -0.80 -11.71 16.52
CA LEU A 104 -1.72 -12.49 17.35
C LEU A 104 -0.97 -13.43 18.28
N LEU A 105 -0.02 -14.22 17.75
CA LEU A 105 0.77 -15.17 18.54
C LEU A 105 1.77 -14.49 19.47
N ALA A 106 2.17 -13.24 19.17
CA ALA A 106 2.97 -12.41 20.07
C ALA A 106 2.13 -11.74 21.18
N GLY A 107 0.79 -11.87 21.16
CA GLY A 107 -0.11 -11.25 22.14
C GLY A 107 -0.27 -9.73 21.98
N HIS A 108 0.03 -9.17 20.80
CA HIS A 108 -0.10 -7.72 20.55
C HIS A 108 -1.53 -7.27 20.24
N LEU A 109 -2.42 -8.22 19.92
CA LEU A 109 -3.83 -7.97 19.60
C LEU A 109 -4.71 -8.65 20.64
N LEU A 110 -5.51 -7.88 21.36
CA LEU A 110 -6.34 -8.37 22.46
C LEU A 110 -7.62 -9.03 21.91
N CYS A 111 -7.70 -10.35 22.02
CA CYS A 111 -8.86 -11.13 21.59
C CYS A 111 -9.85 -11.34 22.75
N SER A 112 -11.15 -11.20 22.49
CA SER A 112 -12.18 -11.78 23.37
C SER A 112 -12.10 -13.32 23.35
N PRO A 113 -12.60 -14.02 24.38
CA PRO A 113 -12.65 -15.48 24.38
C PRO A 113 -13.35 -16.06 23.16
N GLU A 114 -14.43 -15.42 22.70
CA GLU A 114 -15.19 -15.81 21.51
C GLU A 114 -14.35 -15.68 20.25
N GLN A 115 -13.68 -14.53 20.07
CA GLN A 115 -12.75 -14.32 18.95
C GLN A 115 -11.57 -15.29 19.00
N ALA A 116 -11.03 -15.59 20.18
CA ALA A 116 -9.92 -16.53 20.31
C ALA A 116 -10.30 -17.95 19.88
N VAL A 117 -11.54 -18.39 20.16
CA VAL A 117 -12.07 -19.67 19.67
C VAL A 117 -12.17 -19.67 18.14
N GLU A 118 -12.78 -18.63 17.57
CA GLU A 118 -12.98 -18.51 16.12
C GLU A 118 -11.65 -18.41 15.36
N LEU A 119 -10.75 -17.55 15.82
CA LEU A 119 -9.40 -17.39 15.25
C LEU A 119 -8.58 -18.69 15.38
N SER A 120 -8.70 -19.43 16.48
CA SER A 120 -8.02 -20.73 16.63
C SER A 120 -8.48 -21.73 15.57
N ALA A 121 -9.79 -21.81 15.31
CA ALA A 121 -10.36 -22.69 14.30
C ALA A 121 -9.93 -22.28 12.89
N LEU A 122 -10.00 -20.99 12.57
CA LEU A 122 -9.55 -20.45 11.29
C LEU A 122 -8.04 -20.66 11.06
N LEU A 123 -7.20 -20.41 12.07
CA LEU A 123 -5.76 -20.66 11.98
C LEU A 123 -5.45 -22.14 11.76
N ALA A 124 -6.19 -23.05 12.41
CA ALA A 124 -6.09 -24.47 12.14
C ALA A 124 -6.49 -24.80 10.69
N GLN A 125 -7.58 -24.22 10.18
CA GLN A 125 -8.00 -24.38 8.78
C GLN A 125 -6.92 -23.90 7.80
N THR A 126 -6.30 -22.73 8.04
CA THR A 126 -5.22 -22.22 7.15
C THR A 126 -3.98 -23.12 7.11
N LYS A 127 -3.73 -23.89 8.19
CA LYS A 127 -2.51 -24.68 8.34
C LYS A 127 -2.71 -26.16 7.98
N PHE A 128 -3.86 -26.71 8.32
CA PHE A 128 -4.14 -28.15 8.24
C PHE A 128 -5.28 -28.50 7.27
N GLY A 129 -6.01 -27.51 6.75
CA GLY A 129 -7.24 -27.73 6.01
C GLY A 129 -8.36 -28.24 6.92
N ASP A 130 -9.28 -28.99 6.33
CA ASP A 130 -10.46 -29.52 7.01
C ASP A 130 -10.11 -30.35 8.25
N TYR A 131 -11.02 -30.32 9.23
CA TYR A 131 -10.80 -30.98 10.52
C TYR A 131 -10.43 -32.45 10.36
N ASN A 132 -9.31 -32.84 10.98
CA ASN A 132 -8.91 -34.22 11.14
C ASN A 132 -8.37 -34.42 12.56
N GLN A 133 -8.93 -35.40 13.27
CA GLN A 133 -8.58 -35.73 14.65
C GLN A 133 -7.06 -35.94 14.85
N ASN A 134 -6.34 -36.42 13.83
CA ASN A 134 -4.92 -36.74 13.93
C ASN A 134 -3.99 -35.53 13.69
N THR A 135 -4.47 -34.48 13.01
CA THR A 135 -3.66 -33.30 12.66
C THR A 135 -4.09 -32.04 13.39
N ALA A 136 -5.31 -32.01 13.94
CA ALA A 136 -5.88 -30.86 14.62
C ALA A 136 -4.99 -30.38 15.78
N LYS A 137 -4.44 -29.18 15.62
CA LYS A 137 -3.74 -28.44 16.67
C LYS A 137 -4.23 -27.00 16.67
N TYR A 138 -4.45 -26.47 17.86
CA TYR A 138 -5.05 -25.15 18.05
C TYR A 138 -4.11 -24.24 18.83
N ASN A 139 -4.07 -22.97 18.44
CA ASN A 139 -3.17 -21.98 19.03
C ASN A 139 -3.87 -21.10 20.09
N TYR A 140 -4.84 -21.65 20.83
CA TYR A 140 -5.68 -20.86 21.73
C TYR A 140 -4.89 -20.24 22.89
N GLU A 141 -3.94 -21.00 23.45
CA GLU A 141 -3.08 -20.55 24.54
C GLU A 141 -2.21 -19.37 24.10
N GLU A 142 -1.68 -19.39 22.88
CA GLU A 142 -0.91 -18.28 22.33
C GLU A 142 -1.77 -17.04 22.03
N LEU A 143 -3.07 -17.20 21.76
CA LEU A 143 -3.97 -16.09 21.43
C LEU A 143 -4.54 -15.36 22.65
N CYS A 144 -4.83 -16.08 23.75
CA CYS A 144 -5.50 -15.49 24.91
C CYS A 144 -4.78 -15.69 26.25
N ALA A 145 -3.60 -16.34 26.24
CA ALA A 145 -2.79 -16.64 27.42
C ALA A 145 -3.55 -17.36 28.55
N LYS A 146 -4.62 -18.10 28.21
CA LYS A 146 -5.39 -18.93 29.13
C LYS A 146 -5.23 -20.39 28.76
N GLU A 147 -5.20 -21.26 29.77
CA GLU A 147 -5.18 -22.70 29.57
C GLU A 147 -6.40 -23.14 28.74
N LEU A 148 -6.14 -24.02 27.78
CA LEU A 148 -7.17 -24.56 26.91
C LEU A 148 -8.06 -25.54 27.69
N SER A 149 -9.23 -25.06 28.13
CA SER A 149 -10.23 -25.92 28.77
C SER A 149 -10.84 -26.92 27.78
N SER A 150 -11.33 -28.06 28.28
CA SER A 150 -12.01 -29.05 27.44
C SER A 150 -13.25 -28.48 26.74
N ALA A 151 -14.00 -27.61 27.42
CA ALA A 151 -15.16 -26.94 26.84
C ALA A 151 -14.75 -26.00 25.69
N THR A 152 -13.69 -25.21 25.88
CA THR A 152 -13.13 -24.33 24.85
C THR A 152 -12.60 -25.15 23.67
N LEU A 153 -11.87 -26.23 23.91
CA LEU A 153 -11.36 -27.12 22.87
C LEU A 153 -12.51 -27.69 22.04
N ASN A 154 -13.59 -28.15 22.68
CA ASN A 154 -14.78 -28.64 21.97
C ASN A 154 -15.42 -27.55 21.11
N SER A 155 -15.49 -26.31 21.58
CA SER A 155 -15.98 -25.17 20.79
C SER A 155 -15.10 -24.90 19.57
N ILE A 156 -13.77 -24.93 19.73
CA ILE A 156 -12.84 -24.75 18.60
C ILE A 156 -12.98 -25.89 17.59
N VAL A 157 -13.07 -27.15 18.05
CA VAL A 157 -13.27 -28.32 17.19
C VAL A 157 -14.60 -28.22 16.44
N ALA A 158 -15.68 -27.82 17.11
CA ALA A 158 -16.98 -27.61 16.47
C ALA A 158 -16.89 -26.54 15.38
N LYS A 159 -16.26 -25.40 15.68
CA LYS A 159 -16.02 -24.33 14.69
C LYS A 159 -15.12 -24.76 13.54
N HIS A 160 -14.09 -25.57 13.79
CA HIS A 160 -13.23 -26.09 12.73
C HIS A 160 -13.98 -27.05 11.80
N LYS A 161 -14.87 -27.88 12.34
CA LYS A 161 -15.76 -28.73 11.53
C LYS A 161 -16.75 -27.91 10.69
N GLU A 162 -17.25 -26.78 11.20
CA GLU A 162 -18.11 -25.86 10.43
C GLU A 162 -17.38 -25.22 9.22
N LEU A 163 -16.04 -25.24 9.20
CA LEU A 163 -15.23 -24.67 8.12
C LEU A 163 -14.92 -25.66 6.98
N GLU A 164 -15.46 -26.88 7.00
CA GLU A 164 -15.21 -27.90 5.98
C GLU A 164 -15.41 -27.37 4.55
N GLY A 165 -14.41 -27.58 3.68
CA GLY A 165 -14.42 -27.08 2.29
C GLY A 165 -13.98 -25.62 2.14
N THR A 166 -13.74 -24.90 3.24
CA THR A 166 -13.19 -23.54 3.18
C THR A 166 -11.74 -23.58 2.73
N SER A 167 -11.43 -22.91 1.61
CA SER A 167 -10.05 -22.81 1.12
C SER A 167 -9.15 -22.01 2.06
N GLN A 168 -7.84 -22.24 1.99
CA GLN A 168 -6.85 -21.47 2.76
C GLN A 168 -7.03 -19.96 2.55
N ALA A 169 -7.16 -19.50 1.30
CA ALA A 169 -7.32 -18.08 0.98
C ALA A 169 -8.61 -17.47 1.58
N SER A 170 -9.70 -18.24 1.62
CA SER A 170 -10.96 -17.81 2.25
C SER A 170 -10.84 -17.75 3.77
N ALA A 171 -10.18 -18.73 4.39
CA ALA A 171 -9.91 -18.72 5.83
C ALA A 171 -8.99 -17.56 6.23
N GLU A 172 -7.94 -17.28 5.45
CA GLU A 172 -7.08 -16.10 5.65
C GLU A 172 -7.86 -14.78 5.55
N TYR A 173 -8.78 -14.68 4.59
CA TYR A 173 -9.68 -13.52 4.47
C TYR A 173 -10.57 -13.35 5.70
N GLN A 174 -11.17 -14.43 6.20
CA GLN A 174 -12.02 -14.40 7.41
C GLN A 174 -11.23 -13.99 8.66
N VAL A 175 -10.00 -14.50 8.83
CA VAL A 175 -9.10 -14.04 9.92
C VAL A 175 -8.89 -12.53 9.83
N LEU A 176 -8.58 -12.02 8.64
CA LEU A 176 -8.38 -10.59 8.45
C LEU A 176 -9.64 -9.77 8.71
N GLN A 177 -10.84 -10.28 8.38
CA GLN A 177 -12.10 -9.61 8.67
C GLN A 177 -12.32 -9.45 10.18
N ILE A 178 -12.15 -10.54 10.94
CA ILE A 178 -12.29 -10.51 12.40
C ILE A 178 -11.29 -9.52 13.00
N VAL A 179 -10.02 -9.62 12.58
CA VAL A 179 -8.95 -8.80 13.16
C VAL A 179 -9.03 -7.34 12.74
N SER A 180 -9.55 -7.03 11.55
CA SER A 180 -9.76 -5.63 11.12
C SER A 180 -10.79 -4.89 11.98
N ALA A 181 -11.69 -5.62 12.65
CA ALA A 181 -12.67 -5.05 13.58
C ALA A 181 -12.16 -4.95 15.03
N MET A 182 -10.97 -5.46 15.33
CA MET A 182 -10.40 -5.44 16.67
C MET A 182 -9.76 -4.09 17.00
N GLU A 183 -9.70 -3.77 18.30
CA GLU A 183 -8.90 -2.66 18.77
C GLU A 183 -7.42 -2.87 18.42
N ASN A 184 -6.73 -1.77 18.13
CA ASN A 184 -5.31 -1.75 17.79
C ASN A 184 -4.94 -2.37 16.44
N TYR A 185 -5.91 -2.71 15.58
CA TYR A 185 -5.63 -3.11 14.20
C TYR A 185 -4.84 -2.03 13.46
N GLY A 186 -3.70 -2.43 12.89
CA GLY A 186 -2.84 -1.54 12.11
C GLY A 186 -2.16 -0.43 12.90
N ILE A 187 -2.11 -0.51 14.23
CA ILE A 187 -1.40 0.47 15.07
C ILE A 187 0.09 0.11 15.17
N GLU A 188 0.96 1.05 14.80
CA GLU A 188 2.39 1.01 15.06
C GLU A 188 2.70 1.63 16.43
N TRP A 189 3.28 0.84 17.33
CA TRP A 189 3.61 1.27 18.70
C TRP A 189 5.05 1.76 18.82
N HIS A 190 5.23 2.89 19.51
CA HIS A 190 6.53 3.45 19.84
C HIS A 190 6.64 3.75 21.33
N SER A 191 7.74 3.33 21.96
CA SER A 191 8.03 3.65 23.36
C SER A 191 8.55 5.08 23.49
N VAL A 192 7.90 5.87 24.34
CA VAL A 192 8.20 7.29 24.56
C VAL A 192 8.31 7.62 26.04
N ARG A 193 8.85 8.80 26.34
CA ARG A 193 8.71 9.44 27.65
C ARG A 193 8.04 10.80 27.50
N ASP A 194 7.14 11.15 28.40
CA ASP A 194 6.52 12.48 28.41
C ASP A 194 7.44 13.55 29.04
N SER A 195 6.90 14.74 29.27
CA SER A 195 7.60 15.84 29.95
C SER A 195 7.96 15.54 31.40
N GLU A 196 7.23 14.64 32.06
CA GLU A 196 7.44 14.24 33.46
C GLU A 196 8.41 13.05 33.58
N GLY A 197 8.80 12.45 32.45
CA GLY A 197 9.74 11.33 32.38
C GLY A 197 9.07 9.95 32.51
N GLN A 198 7.74 9.91 32.61
CA GLN A 198 6.95 8.69 32.65
C GLN A 198 7.07 7.96 31.31
N LYS A 199 7.28 6.63 31.36
CA LYS A 199 7.28 5.78 30.17
C LYS A 199 5.85 5.56 29.68
N LEU A 200 5.63 5.82 28.41
CA LEU A 200 4.35 5.68 27.71
C LEU A 200 4.57 4.95 26.39
N LEU A 201 3.47 4.45 25.82
CA LEU A 201 3.41 3.95 24.46
C LEU A 201 2.56 4.90 23.63
N ILE A 202 3.07 5.31 22.46
CA ILE A 202 2.28 6.02 21.45
C ILE A 202 2.02 5.08 20.28
N GLY A 203 0.75 4.88 19.96
CA GLY A 203 0.28 4.07 18.85
C GLY A 203 -0.16 4.97 17.71
N VAL A 204 0.36 4.77 16.50
CA VAL A 204 -0.06 5.51 15.30
C VAL A 204 -0.73 4.54 14.35
N GLY A 205 -2.00 4.79 13.98
CA GLY A 205 -2.76 3.88 13.12
C GLY A 205 -3.89 4.56 12.34
N PRO A 206 -4.75 3.78 11.67
CA PRO A 206 -5.77 4.29 10.75
C PRO A 206 -6.76 5.28 11.40
N GLU A 207 -7.10 5.02 12.68
CA GLU A 207 -8.07 5.82 13.43
C GLU A 207 -7.50 7.10 14.07
N GLY A 208 -6.17 7.20 14.18
CA GLY A 208 -5.52 8.32 14.85
C GLY A 208 -4.31 7.89 15.66
N ILE A 209 -4.06 8.64 16.73
CA ILE A 209 -2.92 8.46 17.62
C ILE A 209 -3.44 8.04 19.01
N SER A 210 -3.05 6.86 19.48
CA SER A 210 -3.35 6.35 20.81
C SER A 210 -2.19 6.61 21.76
N ILE A 211 -2.48 6.96 23.00
CA ILE A 211 -1.49 7.08 24.08
C ILE A 211 -1.89 6.10 25.16
N CYS A 212 -0.98 5.18 25.48
CA CYS A 212 -1.15 4.15 26.50
C CYS A 212 -0.01 4.20 27.50
N LYS A 213 -0.20 3.57 28.66
CA LYS A 213 0.92 3.23 29.55
C LYS A 213 1.75 2.08 28.95
N ASP A 214 2.84 1.73 29.62
CA ASP A 214 3.76 0.63 29.22
C ASP A 214 3.07 -0.75 29.18
N ASP A 215 1.93 -0.91 29.87
CA ASP A 215 1.09 -2.12 29.90
C ASP A 215 -0.06 -2.11 28.87
N PHE A 216 -0.01 -1.21 27.88
CA PHE A 216 -1.05 -0.96 26.88
C PHE A 216 -2.40 -0.44 27.43
N SER A 217 -2.51 -0.12 28.72
CA SER A 217 -3.72 0.51 29.25
C SER A 217 -3.94 1.90 28.61
N PRO A 218 -5.14 2.17 28.05
CA PRO A 218 -5.40 3.40 27.31
C PRO A 218 -5.44 4.61 28.26
N ILE A 219 -4.74 5.68 27.86
CA ILE A 219 -4.75 6.98 28.54
C ILE A 219 -5.57 7.98 27.73
N ASN A 220 -5.31 8.06 26.43
CA ASN A 220 -5.95 9.02 25.55
C ASN A 220 -5.96 8.53 24.10
N ARG A 221 -6.92 8.98 23.30
CA ARG A 221 -7.00 8.75 21.85
C ARG A 221 -7.20 10.10 21.16
N ILE A 222 -6.31 10.44 20.23
CA ILE A 222 -6.30 11.69 19.48
C ILE A 222 -6.69 11.39 18.04
N ALA A 223 -7.91 11.78 17.66
CA ALA A 223 -8.38 11.65 16.29
C ALA A 223 -7.64 12.62 15.37
N TYR A 224 -7.47 12.26 14.10
CA TYR A 224 -6.74 13.09 13.15
C TYR A 224 -7.28 14.51 12.93
N PRO A 225 -8.61 14.77 12.90
CA PRO A 225 -9.12 16.14 12.69
C PRO A 225 -8.67 17.17 13.73
N VAL A 226 -8.28 16.75 14.94
CA VAL A 226 -7.77 17.65 15.97
C VAL A 226 -6.24 17.79 15.95
N VAL A 227 -5.52 16.97 15.17
CA VAL A 227 -4.07 17.06 15.00
C VAL A 227 -3.75 18.21 14.05
N GLN A 228 -3.11 19.26 14.56
CA GLN A 228 -2.71 20.42 13.73
C GLN A 228 -1.41 20.14 12.98
N MET A 229 -0.40 19.66 13.71
CA MET A 229 0.91 19.33 13.15
C MET A 229 1.72 18.46 14.11
N ALA A 230 2.67 17.72 13.54
CA ALA A 230 3.77 17.11 14.27
C ALA A 230 5.08 17.78 13.85
N THR A 231 6.02 17.92 14.78
CA THR A 231 7.39 18.38 14.48
C THR A 231 8.40 17.57 15.28
N GLN A 232 9.65 17.55 14.83
CA GLN A 232 10.71 16.77 15.48
C GLN A 232 11.97 17.63 15.65
N SER A 233 12.56 17.58 16.84
CA SER A 233 13.85 18.21 17.12
C SER A 233 14.66 17.33 18.07
N GLY A 234 15.85 16.90 17.63
CA GLY A 234 16.69 15.97 18.37
C GLY A 234 15.94 14.68 18.73
N LYS A 235 15.84 14.35 20.01
CA LYS A 235 15.11 13.15 20.48
C LYS A 235 13.63 13.40 20.76
N ASN A 236 13.14 14.61 20.51
CA ASN A 236 11.80 15.04 20.89
C ASN A 236 10.90 15.12 19.67
N VAL A 237 9.67 14.66 19.83
CA VAL A 237 8.55 14.84 18.90
C VAL A 237 7.51 15.70 19.61
N TYR A 238 7.06 16.75 18.94
CA TYR A 238 6.03 17.67 19.44
C TYR A 238 4.78 17.47 18.59
N LEU A 239 3.65 17.20 19.26
CA LEU A 239 2.36 17.03 18.62
C LEU A 239 1.43 18.15 19.08
N THR A 240 1.08 19.05 18.16
CA THR A 240 0.14 20.15 18.44
C THR A 240 -1.28 19.69 18.14
N VAL A 241 -2.15 19.74 19.14
CA VAL A 241 -3.53 19.25 19.09
C VAL A 241 -4.50 20.36 19.51
N THR A 242 -5.60 20.50 18.78
CA THR A 242 -6.69 21.42 19.13
C THR A 242 -7.56 20.78 20.21
N LYS A 243 -7.78 21.47 21.33
CA LYS A 243 -8.76 21.06 22.36
C LYS A 243 -10.17 21.45 21.96
N GLU A 244 -11.17 20.84 22.60
CA GLU A 244 -12.58 21.22 22.48
C GLU A 244 -12.84 22.69 22.82
N SER A 245 -12.05 23.27 23.73
CA SER A 245 -12.09 24.70 24.06
C SER A 245 -11.61 25.64 22.93
N GLY A 246 -11.19 25.10 21.78
CA GLY A 246 -10.58 25.84 20.66
C GLY A 246 -9.09 26.14 20.81
N ASN A 247 -8.57 26.14 22.04
CA ASN A 247 -7.14 26.34 22.31
C ASN A 247 -6.30 25.13 21.86
N SER A 248 -5.10 25.39 21.32
CA SER A 248 -4.11 24.35 21.02
C SER A 248 -3.27 23.99 22.23
N ILE A 249 -2.91 22.71 22.35
CA ILE A 249 -1.88 22.23 23.27
C ILE A 249 -0.77 21.53 22.51
N VAL A 250 0.44 21.55 23.07
CA VAL A 250 1.60 20.85 22.52
C VAL A 250 1.96 19.70 23.45
N LEU A 251 1.86 18.47 22.96
CA LEU A 251 2.32 17.27 23.65
C LEU A 251 3.78 17.01 23.27
N LEU A 252 4.64 16.79 24.26
CA LEU A 252 6.06 16.50 24.09
C LEU A 252 6.34 15.02 24.37
N PHE A 253 6.91 14.33 23.39
CA PHE A 253 7.33 12.94 23.51
C PHE A 253 8.83 12.80 23.24
N LYS A 254 9.56 12.26 24.21
CA LYS A 254 11.01 12.03 24.14
C LYS A 254 11.31 10.56 23.85
N MET A 255 12.07 10.33 22.78
CA MET A 255 12.49 9.02 22.31
C MET A 255 13.89 8.64 22.79
N ILE A 256 14.24 7.37 22.64
CA ILE A 256 15.58 6.83 23.00
C ILE A 256 16.71 7.36 22.10
N SER A 257 16.39 7.70 20.85
CA SER A 257 17.34 8.20 19.84
C SER A 257 16.67 9.22 18.91
N THR A 258 17.48 10.04 18.25
CA THR A 258 17.02 10.96 17.20
C THR A 258 16.41 10.20 16.02
N ARG A 259 16.90 8.99 15.72
CA ARG A 259 16.37 8.12 14.68
C ARG A 259 14.97 7.62 15.03
N ALA A 260 14.77 7.21 16.28
CA ALA A 260 13.46 6.80 16.78
C ALA A 260 12.46 7.99 16.80
N ALA A 261 12.90 9.19 17.16
CA ALA A 261 12.08 10.42 17.04
C ALA A 261 11.70 10.74 15.61
N SER A 262 12.65 10.65 14.68
CA SER A 262 12.37 10.77 13.26
C SER A 262 11.40 9.68 12.77
N GLY A 263 11.51 8.46 13.28
CA GLY A 263 10.60 7.35 13.00
C GLY A 263 9.16 7.66 13.41
N LEU A 264 8.94 8.08 14.66
CA LEU A 264 7.61 8.47 15.15
C LEU A 264 7.03 9.67 14.37
N TYR A 265 7.85 10.70 14.10
CA TYR A 265 7.42 11.85 13.30
C TYR A 265 6.97 11.44 11.89
N ARG A 266 7.73 10.52 11.26
CA ARG A 266 7.35 9.92 9.98
C ARG A 266 6.07 9.13 10.08
N ALA A 267 5.95 8.24 11.07
CA ALA A 267 4.74 7.45 11.28
C ALA A 267 3.51 8.35 11.41
N ILE A 268 3.55 9.40 12.23
CA ILE A 268 2.41 10.33 12.39
C ILE A 268 2.04 10.99 11.05
N THR A 269 3.03 11.55 10.35
CA THR A 269 2.76 12.36 9.15
C THR A 269 2.39 11.49 7.93
N GLU A 270 3.09 10.37 7.73
CA GLU A 270 2.83 9.45 6.62
C GLU A 270 1.49 8.74 6.82
N THR A 271 1.17 8.27 8.04
CA THR A 271 -0.13 7.63 8.33
C THR A 271 -1.29 8.61 8.20
N HIS A 272 -1.14 9.85 8.70
CA HIS A 272 -2.15 10.90 8.46
C HIS A 272 -2.38 11.14 6.96
N ALA A 273 -1.29 11.32 6.19
CA ALA A 273 -1.38 11.53 4.75
C ALA A 273 -2.00 10.32 4.02
N PHE A 274 -1.71 9.10 4.46
CA PHE A 274 -2.22 7.89 3.83
C PHE A 274 -3.73 7.70 4.03
N TYR A 275 -4.23 7.81 5.26
CA TYR A 275 -5.63 7.48 5.58
C TYR A 275 -6.59 8.68 5.52
N ARG A 276 -6.09 9.91 5.68
CA ARG A 276 -6.96 11.08 5.89
C ARG A 276 -6.82 12.14 4.81
N CYS A 277 -5.69 12.21 4.11
CA CYS A 277 -5.56 13.17 3.03
C CYS A 277 -6.17 12.63 1.73
N ASP A 278 -6.70 13.58 0.97
CA ASP A 278 -7.25 13.35 -0.35
C ASP A 278 -6.17 12.98 -1.37
N THR A 279 -5.03 13.66 -1.27
CA THR A 279 -3.82 13.44 -2.04
C THR A 279 -2.60 13.75 -1.17
N VAL A 280 -1.44 13.17 -1.50
CA VAL A 280 -0.20 13.48 -0.80
C VAL A 280 0.32 14.84 -1.29
N THR A 281 0.34 15.84 -0.40
CA THR A 281 0.75 17.19 -0.78
C THR A 281 2.24 17.28 -1.11
N SER A 282 2.60 18.24 -1.98
CA SER A 282 4.01 18.51 -2.31
C SER A 282 4.84 18.91 -1.09
N ALA A 283 4.24 19.55 -0.08
CA ALA A 283 4.90 19.87 1.18
C ALA A 283 5.43 18.63 1.90
N VAL A 284 4.64 17.54 1.92
CA VAL A 284 5.07 16.24 2.45
C VAL A 284 6.08 15.60 1.50
N MET A 285 5.75 15.48 0.20
CA MET A 285 6.64 14.80 -0.76
C MET A 285 8.01 15.47 -0.93
N MET A 286 8.13 16.78 -0.72
CA MET A 286 9.34 17.55 -0.97
C MET A 286 10.07 17.96 0.31
N GLN A 287 9.69 17.44 1.48
CA GLN A 287 10.46 17.66 2.70
C GLN A 287 11.74 16.81 2.67
N TYR A 288 12.89 17.47 2.56
CA TYR A 288 14.22 16.85 2.61
C TYR A 288 15.19 17.72 3.38
N SER A 289 16.21 17.09 3.97
CA SER A 289 17.43 17.79 4.40
C SER A 289 18.55 17.56 3.38
N ARG A 290 19.53 18.45 3.33
CA ARG A 290 20.76 18.22 2.54
C ARG A 290 21.84 17.65 3.46
N ASP A 291 22.59 16.68 2.98
CA ASP A 291 23.84 16.27 3.63
C ASP A 291 24.95 17.30 3.33
N LEU A 292 26.12 17.15 3.95
CA LEU A 292 27.24 18.08 3.72
C LEU A 292 27.63 18.15 2.23
N LYS A 293 27.62 17.02 1.52
CA LYS A 293 27.93 16.97 0.09
C LYS A 293 26.88 17.71 -0.74
N GLY A 294 25.61 17.58 -0.39
CA GLY A 294 24.50 18.28 -1.00
C GLY A 294 24.55 19.79 -0.74
N HIS A 295 24.95 20.22 0.46
CA HIS A 295 25.20 21.63 0.76
C HIS A 295 26.33 22.19 -0.10
N LEU A 296 27.47 21.50 -0.15
CA LEU A 296 28.61 21.91 -0.99
C LEU A 296 28.21 21.95 -2.47
N ALA A 297 27.52 20.92 -2.98
CA ALA A 297 27.02 20.91 -4.35
C ALA A 297 26.07 22.09 -4.61
N SER A 298 25.15 22.40 -3.69
CA SER A 298 24.24 23.54 -3.86
C SER A 298 24.93 24.90 -3.82
N LEU A 299 26.06 25.02 -3.10
CA LEU A 299 26.84 26.26 -3.02
C LEU A 299 27.76 26.44 -4.22
N PHE A 300 28.34 25.36 -4.76
CA PHE A 300 29.41 25.43 -5.76
C PHE A 300 28.98 25.06 -7.18
N LEU A 301 27.89 24.30 -7.37
CA LEU A 301 27.51 23.79 -8.69
C LEU A 301 26.30 24.49 -9.32
N ASN A 302 25.62 25.41 -8.62
CA ASN A 302 24.43 26.19 -9.08
C ASN A 302 23.29 25.41 -9.76
N GLU A 303 23.38 24.09 -9.87
CA GLU A 303 22.37 23.24 -10.45
C GLU A 303 21.46 22.68 -9.35
N ASN A 304 20.18 22.49 -9.72
CA ASN A 304 19.16 21.79 -8.93
C ASN A 304 19.45 20.28 -8.82
N ILE A 305 20.68 19.90 -8.49
CA ILE A 305 21.08 18.50 -8.42
C ILE A 305 20.38 17.87 -7.21
N ASN A 306 19.72 16.73 -7.43
CA ASN A 306 19.19 15.89 -6.36
C ASN A 306 20.29 15.29 -5.45
N LEU A 307 21.56 15.65 -5.68
CA LEU A 307 22.72 15.17 -4.94
C LEU A 307 22.65 15.59 -3.47
N GLY A 308 22.76 14.60 -2.58
CA GLY A 308 22.80 14.82 -1.14
C GLY A 308 21.45 15.18 -0.51
N LYS A 309 20.33 15.11 -1.24
CA LYS A 309 18.99 15.21 -0.63
C LYS A 309 18.68 13.94 0.15
N LYS A 310 18.29 14.09 1.41
CA LYS A 310 17.76 13.05 2.27
C LYS A 310 16.30 13.36 2.55
N TYR A 311 15.40 12.66 1.87
CA TYR A 311 13.97 12.83 2.04
C TYR A 311 13.56 12.42 3.46
N VAL A 312 12.63 13.17 4.03
CA VAL A 312 12.07 12.87 5.35
C VAL A 312 11.03 11.76 5.21
N PHE A 313 10.12 11.89 4.24
CA PHE A 313 9.03 10.96 4.02
C PHE A 313 9.19 10.16 2.73
N ASP A 314 8.61 8.96 2.70
CA ASP A 314 8.58 8.09 1.52
C ASP A 314 7.18 7.75 1.00
N ILE A 315 6.12 8.28 1.63
CA ILE A 315 4.75 8.15 1.12
C ILE A 315 4.59 8.85 -0.25
N LYS A 316 3.92 8.16 -1.18
CA LYS A 316 3.66 8.62 -2.55
C LYS A 316 2.19 8.73 -2.90
N ARG A 317 1.36 7.90 -2.27
CA ARG A 317 -0.06 7.75 -2.58
C ARG A 317 -0.87 7.64 -1.29
N THR A 318 -2.09 8.15 -1.31
CA THR A 318 -3.10 7.91 -0.27
C THR A 318 -3.72 6.53 -0.43
N SER A 319 -4.46 6.04 0.58
CA SER A 319 -5.12 4.73 0.54
C SER A 319 -5.98 4.54 -0.72
N LYS A 320 -6.78 5.56 -1.06
CA LYS A 320 -7.61 5.59 -2.27
C LYS A 320 -6.78 5.57 -3.55
N GLU A 321 -5.70 6.36 -3.60
CA GLU A 321 -4.80 6.40 -4.75
C GLU A 321 -4.06 5.07 -4.95
N VAL A 322 -3.68 4.37 -3.86
CA VAL A 322 -3.08 3.02 -3.92
C VAL A 322 -4.07 2.03 -4.51
N TYR A 323 -5.30 1.98 -3.99
CA TYR A 323 -6.34 1.09 -4.49
C TYR A 323 -6.62 1.33 -5.99
N ASP A 324 -6.80 2.59 -6.39
CA ASP A 324 -7.03 2.95 -7.79
C ASP A 324 -5.84 2.62 -8.69
N HIS A 325 -4.61 2.85 -8.21
CA HIS A 325 -3.39 2.50 -8.94
C HIS A 325 -3.27 0.99 -9.14
N ALA A 326 -3.47 0.20 -8.09
CA ALA A 326 -3.41 -1.26 -8.15
C ALA A 326 -4.49 -1.84 -9.07
N ARG A 327 -5.72 -1.33 -8.99
CA ARG A 327 -6.82 -1.71 -9.88
C ARG A 327 -6.47 -1.48 -11.35
N ARG A 328 -5.93 -0.31 -11.69
CA ARG A 328 -5.50 0.00 -13.07
C ARG A 328 -4.34 -0.88 -13.51
N ALA A 329 -3.36 -1.12 -12.63
CA ALA A 329 -2.21 -1.97 -12.93
C ALA A 329 -2.62 -3.42 -13.20
N LEU A 330 -3.53 -3.98 -12.40
CA LEU A 330 -4.10 -5.32 -12.59
C LEU A 330 -4.89 -5.43 -13.89
N TYR A 331 -5.74 -4.43 -14.18
CA TYR A 331 -6.48 -4.38 -15.45
C TYR A 331 -5.52 -4.40 -16.65
N ASN A 332 -4.48 -3.56 -16.61
CA ASN A 332 -3.46 -3.50 -17.67
C ASN A 332 -2.65 -4.79 -17.78
N ALA A 333 -2.30 -5.43 -16.66
CA ALA A 333 -1.57 -6.70 -16.66
C ALA A 333 -2.40 -7.84 -17.29
N GLY A 334 -3.67 -7.96 -16.92
CA GLY A 334 -4.58 -8.94 -17.55
C GLY A 334 -4.75 -8.69 -19.05
N VAL A 335 -4.78 -7.42 -19.47
CA VAL A 335 -4.77 -7.01 -20.87
C VAL A 335 -3.49 -7.45 -21.59
N VAL A 336 -2.33 -7.38 -20.94
CA VAL A 336 -1.02 -7.76 -21.50
C VAL A 336 -0.87 -9.28 -21.58
N ASP A 337 -1.32 -10.06 -20.60
CA ASP A 337 -1.24 -11.53 -20.63
C ASP A 337 -2.05 -12.12 -21.80
N LEU A 338 -3.20 -11.52 -22.11
CA LEU A 338 -3.99 -11.82 -23.31
C LEU A 338 -3.23 -11.52 -24.63
N VAL A 339 -2.29 -10.57 -24.63
CA VAL A 339 -1.50 -10.19 -25.81
C VAL A 339 -0.20 -10.99 -25.91
N SER A 340 0.49 -11.25 -24.80
CA SER A 340 1.82 -11.88 -24.75
C SER A 340 1.82 -13.35 -25.15
N ARG A 341 0.70 -14.07 -25.00
CA ARG A 341 0.59 -15.46 -25.49
C ARG A 341 0.64 -15.59 -27.02
N ASN A 342 0.52 -14.50 -27.78
CA ASN A 342 0.36 -14.55 -29.23
C ASN A 342 1.55 -14.03 -30.07
N ASN A 343 2.73 -13.84 -29.47
CA ASN A 343 3.91 -13.34 -30.19
C ASN A 343 4.98 -14.44 -30.41
N GLN A 344 4.80 -15.28 -31.43
CA GLN A 344 5.91 -15.88 -32.18
C GLN A 344 5.62 -15.83 -33.69
N SER A 345 6.62 -15.31 -34.41
CA SER A 345 6.93 -15.38 -35.86
C SER A 345 6.11 -14.56 -36.91
N PRO A 346 6.76 -14.17 -38.04
CA PRO A 346 6.46 -12.94 -38.77
C PRO A 346 5.84 -13.13 -40.17
N SER A 347 5.45 -11.98 -40.75
CA SER A 347 5.17 -11.69 -42.16
C SER A 347 4.01 -12.46 -42.83
N HIS A 348 2.93 -11.74 -43.16
CA HIS A 348 2.37 -11.64 -44.52
C HIS A 348 1.13 -10.73 -44.48
N SER A 349 1.13 -9.67 -45.28
CA SER A 349 -0.03 -8.82 -45.53
C SER A 349 -1.05 -9.57 -46.38
N PRO A 350 -2.33 -9.57 -46.01
CA PRO A 350 -3.36 -9.27 -47.01
C PRO A 350 -4.43 -8.31 -46.47
N LEU A 351 -4.51 -7.18 -47.16
CA LEU A 351 -5.56 -6.18 -47.09
C LEU A 351 -6.90 -6.71 -47.62
N LYS A 352 -7.97 -6.10 -47.10
CA LYS A 352 -9.37 -6.04 -47.58
C LYS A 352 -10.27 -7.26 -47.35
N SER A 353 -11.26 -7.08 -46.48
CA SER A 353 -12.64 -6.81 -46.92
C SER A 353 -13.59 -6.58 -45.72
N SER A 354 -14.28 -5.43 -45.79
CA SER A 354 -15.64 -5.14 -45.34
C SER A 354 -16.12 -5.65 -43.96
N GLU A 355 -16.30 -4.66 -43.07
CA GLU A 355 -17.04 -4.71 -41.82
C GLU A 355 -18.43 -5.35 -41.99
N SER A 356 -18.54 -6.63 -41.64
CA SER A 356 -19.82 -7.26 -41.36
C SER A 356 -19.59 -8.42 -40.42
N SER A 357 -19.76 -8.16 -39.11
CA SER A 357 -20.04 -9.12 -38.04
C SER A 357 -19.56 -10.58 -38.22
N MET A 358 -18.28 -10.79 -38.55
CA MET A 358 -17.70 -12.13 -38.66
C MET A 358 -17.25 -12.60 -37.27
N ASN A 359 -18.20 -12.90 -36.39
CA ASN A 359 -17.92 -13.69 -35.19
C ASN A 359 -17.75 -15.17 -35.61
N CYS A 360 -16.59 -15.49 -36.19
CA CYS A 360 -16.27 -16.87 -36.51
C CYS A 360 -16.00 -17.64 -35.22
N SER A 361 -16.98 -18.41 -34.76
CA SER A 361 -16.93 -19.14 -33.48
C SER A 361 -16.18 -20.47 -33.59
N SER A 362 -15.86 -20.93 -34.80
CA SER A 362 -15.39 -22.30 -35.05
C SER A 362 -14.12 -22.40 -35.91
N CYS A 363 -13.39 -21.30 -36.14
CA CYS A 363 -12.15 -21.34 -36.92
C CYS A 363 -10.91 -21.36 -35.99
N GLU A 364 -10.22 -22.49 -35.96
CA GLU A 364 -8.90 -22.66 -35.34
C GLU A 364 -7.75 -22.18 -36.26
N GLY A 365 -8.06 -21.60 -37.41
CA GLY A 365 -7.08 -21.07 -38.35
C GLY A 365 -6.36 -19.82 -37.81
N LEU A 366 -5.04 -19.80 -37.96
CA LEU A 366 -4.14 -18.71 -37.53
C LEU A 366 -4.63 -17.29 -37.94
N SER A 367 -5.22 -17.15 -39.13
CA SER A 367 -5.74 -15.86 -39.64
C SER A 367 -6.97 -15.34 -38.87
N CYS A 368 -7.81 -16.24 -38.35
CA CYS A 368 -8.98 -15.88 -37.55
C CYS A 368 -8.57 -15.41 -36.16
N GLN A 369 -7.54 -16.02 -35.57
CA GLN A 369 -7.01 -15.61 -34.26
C GLN A 369 -6.34 -14.24 -34.33
N GLN A 370 -5.53 -13.98 -35.36
CA GLN A 370 -4.93 -12.65 -35.58
C GLN A 370 -6.01 -11.56 -35.70
N THR A 371 -7.06 -11.82 -36.47
CA THR A 371 -8.20 -10.90 -36.62
C THR A 371 -8.86 -10.59 -35.26
N ARG A 372 -9.12 -11.60 -34.43
CA ARG A 372 -9.69 -11.40 -33.08
C ARG A 372 -8.77 -10.57 -32.17
N VAL A 373 -7.46 -10.83 -32.19
CA VAL A 373 -6.48 -10.07 -31.40
C VAL A 373 -6.43 -8.61 -31.86
N LEU A 374 -6.45 -8.39 -33.19
CA LEU A 374 -6.46 -7.05 -33.76
C LEU A 374 -7.76 -6.30 -33.39
N GLN A 375 -8.91 -6.97 -33.49
CA GLN A 375 -10.21 -6.43 -33.07
C GLN A 375 -10.22 -6.06 -31.59
N GLU A 376 -9.62 -6.89 -30.74
CA GLU A 376 -9.53 -6.61 -29.31
C GLU A 376 -8.59 -5.44 -28.99
N LYS A 377 -7.44 -5.34 -29.68
CA LYS A 377 -6.56 -4.16 -29.57
C LYS A 377 -7.26 -2.89 -30.07
N LEU A 378 -8.03 -3.00 -31.16
CA LEU A 378 -8.81 -1.90 -31.69
C LEU A 378 -9.91 -1.48 -30.70
N ARG A 379 -10.61 -2.44 -30.07
CA ARG A 379 -11.58 -2.19 -29.01
C ARG A 379 -10.95 -1.44 -27.84
N LYS A 380 -9.79 -1.89 -27.37
CA LYS A 380 -9.04 -1.22 -26.28
C LYS A 380 -8.58 0.19 -26.64
N LEU A 381 -8.10 0.40 -27.87
CA LEU A 381 -7.74 1.73 -28.35
C LEU A 381 -8.97 2.64 -28.43
N LYS A 382 -10.13 2.12 -28.84
CA LYS A 382 -11.40 2.85 -28.84
C LYS A 382 -11.85 3.18 -27.43
N GLU A 383 -11.79 2.24 -26.49
CA GLU A 383 -12.17 2.46 -25.08
C GLU A 383 -11.25 3.46 -24.37
N ALA A 384 -9.95 3.46 -24.67
CA ALA A 384 -9.00 4.42 -24.13
C ALA A 384 -9.27 5.87 -24.58
N MET A 385 -10.09 6.05 -25.63
CA MET A 385 -10.53 7.36 -26.12
C MET A 385 -11.88 7.80 -25.54
N LEU A 386 -12.46 7.03 -24.61
CA LEU A 386 -13.70 7.38 -23.92
C LEU A 386 -13.42 8.20 -22.65
N CYS A 387 -14.35 9.09 -22.33
CA CYS A 387 -14.33 9.92 -21.14
C CYS A 387 -14.17 9.06 -19.89
N MET A 388 -13.21 9.40 -19.03
CA MET A 388 -12.95 8.64 -17.80
C MET A 388 -14.06 8.73 -16.74
N VAL A 389 -15.04 9.63 -16.93
CA VAL A 389 -16.11 9.90 -15.97
C VAL A 389 -17.38 9.17 -16.37
N CYS A 390 -17.91 9.40 -17.58
CA CYS A 390 -19.11 8.69 -18.05
C CYS A 390 -18.80 7.35 -18.73
N CYS A 391 -17.58 7.15 -19.25
CA CYS A 391 -17.21 5.98 -20.04
C CYS A 391 -18.10 5.73 -21.28
N GLU A 392 -18.79 6.77 -21.76
CA GLU A 392 -19.73 6.70 -22.88
C GLU A 392 -19.29 7.58 -24.06
N GLU A 393 -18.98 8.85 -23.78
CA GLU A 393 -18.63 9.85 -24.79
C GLU A 393 -17.11 9.90 -25.05
N GLU A 394 -16.70 10.28 -26.26
CA GLU A 394 -15.29 10.46 -26.59
C GLU A 394 -14.65 11.63 -25.82
N ILE A 395 -13.36 11.51 -25.53
CA ILE A 395 -12.58 12.58 -24.93
C ILE A 395 -12.45 13.74 -25.92
N ASN A 396 -12.91 14.93 -25.52
CA ASN A 396 -12.83 16.14 -26.34
C ASN A 396 -12.51 17.41 -25.52
N SER A 397 -12.15 17.26 -24.25
CA SER A 397 -11.98 18.39 -23.34
C SER A 397 -10.68 18.33 -22.52
N THR A 398 -9.99 19.47 -22.47
CA THR A 398 -8.74 19.68 -21.74
C THR A 398 -8.96 20.62 -20.56
N PHE A 399 -8.41 20.25 -19.39
CA PHE A 399 -8.44 21.08 -18.18
C PHE A 399 -7.28 22.07 -18.14
N CYS A 400 -7.56 23.37 -18.16
CA CYS A 400 -6.55 24.43 -18.00
C CYS A 400 -6.39 24.84 -16.53
N PRO A 401 -5.16 25.08 -16.04
CA PRO A 401 -3.90 25.15 -16.80
C PRO A 401 -3.13 23.82 -16.90
N CYS A 402 -3.62 22.72 -16.30
CA CYS A 402 -2.82 21.49 -16.17
C CYS A 402 -2.61 20.69 -17.48
N GLY A 403 -3.44 20.93 -18.50
CA GLY A 403 -3.32 20.29 -19.81
C GLY A 403 -3.81 18.84 -19.89
N HIS A 404 -4.41 18.28 -18.83
CA HIS A 404 -4.95 16.92 -18.89
C HIS A 404 -6.23 16.87 -19.74
N THR A 405 -6.27 15.91 -20.67
CA THR A 405 -7.36 15.71 -21.65
C THR A 405 -7.93 14.32 -21.46
N VAL A 406 -8.95 14.19 -20.62
CA VAL A 406 -9.44 12.88 -20.12
C VAL A 406 -10.97 12.77 -20.03
N CYS A 407 -11.69 13.86 -20.33
CA CYS A 407 -13.15 13.91 -20.21
C CYS A 407 -13.80 14.37 -21.51
N CYS A 408 -15.08 14.05 -21.68
CA CYS A 408 -15.97 14.74 -22.60
C CYS A 408 -16.39 16.09 -22.01
N GLU A 409 -16.90 16.98 -22.85
CA GLU A 409 -17.27 18.36 -22.50
C GLU A 409 -18.33 18.43 -21.40
N SER A 410 -19.36 17.59 -21.48
CA SER A 410 -20.44 17.55 -20.50
C SER A 410 -19.95 17.18 -19.09
N CYS A 411 -19.05 16.20 -18.98
CA CYS A 411 -18.46 15.80 -17.72
C CYS A 411 -17.41 16.81 -17.24
N ALA A 412 -16.59 17.35 -18.15
CA ALA A 412 -15.56 18.32 -17.81
C ALA A 412 -16.14 19.62 -17.25
N ALA A 413 -17.26 20.10 -17.80
CA ALA A 413 -17.93 21.32 -17.36
C ALA A 413 -18.48 21.25 -15.92
N GLN A 414 -18.68 20.04 -15.39
CA GLN A 414 -19.19 19.81 -14.03
C GLN A 414 -18.07 19.72 -12.97
N LEU A 415 -16.80 19.69 -13.40
CA LEU A 415 -15.66 19.47 -12.52
C LEU A 415 -14.94 20.78 -12.19
N GLN A 416 -14.81 21.08 -10.89
CA GLN A 416 -14.04 22.23 -10.39
C GLN A 416 -12.54 21.94 -10.24
N SER A 417 -12.16 20.66 -10.24
CA SER A 417 -10.78 20.18 -10.10
C SER A 417 -10.52 19.07 -11.11
N CYS A 418 -9.34 19.07 -11.73
CA CYS A 418 -8.94 18.04 -12.68
C CYS A 418 -8.97 16.65 -11.99
N PRO A 419 -9.60 15.62 -12.57
CA PRO A 419 -9.70 14.30 -11.95
C PRO A 419 -8.37 13.55 -11.88
N VAL A 420 -7.35 14.00 -12.63
CA VAL A 420 -6.01 13.40 -12.67
C VAL A 420 -5.08 14.02 -11.64
N CYS A 421 -4.91 15.35 -11.69
CA CYS A 421 -3.92 16.06 -10.89
C CYS A 421 -4.52 16.95 -9.78
N ARG A 422 -5.86 17.05 -9.71
CA ARG A 422 -6.64 17.88 -8.77
C ARG A 422 -6.35 19.37 -8.79
N SER A 423 -5.49 19.85 -9.70
CA SER A 423 -5.35 21.27 -9.98
C SER A 423 -6.73 21.88 -10.23
N ARG A 424 -6.97 23.05 -9.61
CA ARG A 424 -8.19 23.83 -9.83
C ARG A 424 -8.36 24.08 -11.33
N VAL A 425 -9.55 23.83 -11.83
CA VAL A 425 -9.89 24.08 -13.23
C VAL A 425 -10.21 25.56 -13.35
N GLU A 426 -9.39 26.29 -14.10
CA GLU A 426 -9.66 27.69 -14.43
C GLU A 426 -10.66 27.79 -15.58
N HIS A 427 -10.46 26.97 -16.61
CA HIS A 427 -11.43 26.77 -17.67
C HIS A 427 -11.24 25.39 -18.32
N VAL A 428 -12.28 24.92 -19.00
CA VAL A 428 -12.25 23.72 -19.84
C VAL A 428 -12.16 24.15 -21.30
N GLN A 429 -11.15 23.68 -22.03
CA GLN A 429 -10.97 23.93 -23.46
C GLN A 429 -11.45 22.73 -24.26
N HIS A 430 -12.40 22.93 -25.16
CA HIS A 430 -12.71 21.91 -26.17
C HIS A 430 -11.51 21.75 -27.11
N VAL A 431 -11.11 20.50 -27.35
CA VAL A 431 -9.97 20.15 -28.21
C VAL A 431 -10.39 19.14 -29.26
N TYR A 432 -9.81 19.28 -30.46
CA TYR A 432 -10.03 18.35 -31.55
C TYR A 432 -8.85 17.37 -31.60
N LEU A 433 -9.08 16.14 -31.15
CA LEU A 433 -8.09 15.08 -31.23
C LEU A 433 -7.94 14.59 -32.68
N PRO A 434 -6.73 14.21 -33.16
CA PRO A 434 -6.53 13.73 -34.53
C PRO A 434 -7.36 12.49 -34.90
N THR A 435 -7.83 11.76 -33.89
CA THR A 435 -8.67 10.58 -34.04
C THR A 435 -10.16 10.90 -34.19
N HIS A 436 -10.55 12.17 -34.09
CA HIS A 436 -11.93 12.59 -34.27
C HIS A 436 -12.39 12.19 -35.68
N THR A 437 -13.51 11.46 -35.77
CA THR A 437 -13.98 10.84 -37.01
C THR A 437 -14.12 11.81 -38.18
N SER A 438 -14.40 13.08 -37.90
CA SER A 438 -14.44 14.15 -38.92
C SER A 438 -13.08 14.48 -39.57
N LEU A 439 -11.96 14.24 -38.88
CA LEU A 439 -10.61 14.49 -39.40
C LEU A 439 -10.05 13.31 -40.19
N LEU A 440 -10.51 12.10 -39.88
CA LEU A 440 -9.94 10.89 -40.48
C LEU A 440 -10.36 10.69 -41.95
N ASN A 441 -11.33 11.44 -42.48
CA ASN A 441 -11.82 11.34 -43.87
C ASN A 441 -11.88 9.88 -44.36
N LEU A 442 -12.27 8.97 -43.47
CA LEU A 442 -12.50 7.55 -43.77
C LEU A 442 -13.87 7.38 -44.44
N THR A 443 -14.27 8.37 -45.26
CA THR A 443 -15.35 8.22 -46.23
C THR A 443 -14.98 7.11 -47.18
N VAL A 444 -15.59 5.96 -46.91
CA VAL A 444 -15.55 4.72 -47.67
C VAL A 444 -15.89 5.04 -49.13
N ILE A 445 -14.96 4.73 -50.05
CA ILE A 445 -15.27 4.49 -51.47
C ILE A 445 -15.57 3.01 -51.64
#